data_AF-A0A920R2B6-F1
#
_entry.id   AF-A0A920R2B6-F1
#
_cell.length_a   1.000
_cell.length_b   1.000
_cell.length_c   1.000
_cell.angle_alpha   90.00
_cell.angle_beta   90.00
_cell.angle_gamma   90.00
#
_symmetry.space_group_name_H-M   'P 1'
#
loop_
_entity.id
_entity.type
_entity.pdbx_description
1 polymer ?
#
loop_
_entity_poly.entity_id
_entity_poly.type
_entity_poly.pdbx_seq_one_letter_code
_entity_poly.pdbx_strand_id
1 'polypeptide(L)'
;MREQEPADALFDLLLEERLGISEVGTGTNADTLPEFVSHPFGMIASDAILFGEYPNPRTYGCFPVVLSKFVRTEKHLKLPEAIRKMTSFPAQRIGLMDRGQLADGFRADIVIFNPDTVHTRCYQTRP
;
A
#
# COMPACT_ATOMS: atom_id res chain seq x y z
N MET A 1 -15.08 25.83 5.33
CA MET A 1 -14.97 25.06 4.07
C MET A 1 -16.32 25.18 3.38
N ARG A 2 -16.41 26.01 2.32
CA ARG A 2 -17.57 26.42 1.47
C ARG A 2 -19.01 26.53 2.01
N GLU A 3 -19.34 26.14 3.25
CA GLU A 3 -20.70 26.13 3.83
C GLU A 3 -21.74 25.42 2.94
N GLN A 4 -21.31 24.35 2.27
CA GLN A 4 -22.11 23.53 1.35
C GLN A 4 -22.13 22.06 1.83
N GLU A 5 -23.06 21.26 1.31
CA GLU A 5 -23.00 19.81 1.45
C GLU A 5 -21.70 19.27 0.80
N PRO A 6 -21.02 18.25 1.38
CA PRO A 6 -19.74 17.77 0.88
C PRO A 6 -19.77 17.31 -0.58
N ALA A 7 -20.88 16.72 -1.01
CA ALA A 7 -21.06 16.27 -2.38
C ALA A 7 -21.11 17.46 -3.37
N ASP A 8 -21.84 18.52 -3.02
CA ASP A 8 -21.95 19.72 -3.86
C ASP A 8 -20.58 20.42 -3.97
N ALA A 9 -19.87 20.56 -2.85
CA ALA A 9 -18.52 21.11 -2.85
C ALA A 9 -17.54 20.29 -3.72
N LEU A 10 -17.66 18.95 -3.71
CA LEU A 10 -16.86 18.07 -4.57
C LEU A 10 -17.19 18.27 -6.06
N PHE A 11 -18.48 18.36 -6.42
CA PHE A 11 -18.89 18.56 -7.81
C PHE A 11 -18.46 19.94 -8.34
N ASP A 12 -18.62 21.00 -7.55
CA ASP A 12 -18.15 22.34 -7.90
C ASP A 12 -16.63 22.33 -8.16
N LEU A 13 -15.87 21.73 -7.25
CA LEU A 13 -14.41 21.58 -7.39
C LEU A 13 -14.04 20.77 -8.65
N LEU A 14 -14.73 19.68 -8.94
CA LEU A 14 -14.51 18.89 -10.16
C LEU A 14 -14.77 19.70 -11.44
N LEU A 15 -15.77 20.56 -11.46
CA LEU A 15 -16.04 21.45 -12.60
C LEU A 15 -14.97 22.54 -12.73
N GLU A 16 -14.64 23.21 -11.63
CA GLU A 16 -13.64 24.29 -11.58
C GLU A 16 -12.25 23.80 -12.02
N GLU A 17 -11.84 22.62 -11.57
CA GLU A 17 -10.53 22.03 -11.86
C GLU A 17 -10.53 21.12 -13.10
N ARG A 18 -11.59 21.16 -13.92
CA ARG A 18 -11.71 20.38 -15.17
C ARG A 18 -11.45 18.88 -14.97
N LEU A 19 -12.04 18.30 -13.93
CA LEU A 19 -11.89 16.90 -13.51
C LEU A 19 -10.44 16.50 -13.16
N GLY A 20 -9.58 17.46 -12.83
CA GLY A 20 -8.18 17.25 -12.47
C GLY A 20 -7.92 16.88 -11.01
N ILE A 21 -8.97 16.77 -10.19
CA ILE A 21 -8.86 16.49 -8.76
C ILE A 21 -8.75 14.99 -8.51
N SER A 22 -7.79 14.61 -7.68
CA SER A 22 -7.69 13.27 -7.09
C SER A 22 -7.98 13.37 -5.61
N GLU A 23 -8.90 12.54 -5.12
CA GLU A 23 -9.24 12.43 -3.72
C GLU A 23 -8.67 11.13 -3.13
N VAL A 24 -8.32 11.16 -1.85
CA VAL A 24 -7.99 9.97 -1.06
C VAL A 24 -9.10 9.77 -0.03
N GLY A 25 -10.05 8.89 -0.37
CA GLY A 25 -11.11 8.51 0.56
C GLY A 25 -10.61 7.69 1.75
N THR A 26 -11.47 7.53 2.77
CA THR A 26 -11.19 6.79 4.02
C THR A 26 -10.93 5.29 3.84
N GLY A 27 -11.08 4.77 2.62
CA GLY A 27 -10.65 3.43 2.23
C GLY A 27 -11.66 2.33 2.56
N THR A 28 -11.18 1.09 2.52
CA THR A 28 -11.96 -0.14 2.73
C THR A 28 -12.41 -0.33 4.18
N ASN A 29 -13.46 -1.13 4.39
CA ASN A 29 -13.90 -1.55 5.72
C ASN A 29 -12.74 -2.19 6.51
N ALA A 30 -12.36 -1.53 7.60
CA ALA A 30 -11.27 -1.94 8.49
C ALA A 30 -11.46 -3.37 9.05
N ASP A 31 -12.71 -3.80 9.22
CA ASP A 31 -13.04 -5.13 9.75
C ASP A 31 -12.67 -6.26 8.77
N THR A 32 -12.79 -5.98 7.47
CA THR A 32 -12.52 -6.97 6.40
C THR A 32 -11.10 -6.90 5.85
N LEU A 33 -10.38 -5.81 6.12
CA LEU A 33 -9.05 -5.57 5.56
C LEU A 33 -8.03 -6.66 5.94
N PRO A 34 -7.98 -7.17 7.19
CA PRO A 34 -7.08 -8.27 7.53
C PRO A 34 -7.31 -9.54 6.72
N GLU A 35 -8.56 -9.92 6.46
CA GLU A 35 -8.90 -11.09 5.64
C GLU A 35 -8.48 -10.89 4.19
N PHE A 36 -8.73 -9.71 3.63
CA PHE A 36 -8.32 -9.37 2.27
C PHE A 36 -6.79 -9.44 2.09
N VAL A 37 -6.03 -8.83 3.01
CA VAL A 37 -4.55 -8.80 2.95
C VAL A 37 -3.95 -10.20 3.15
N SER A 38 -4.53 -10.99 4.05
CA SER A 38 -4.05 -12.34 4.37
C SER A 38 -4.47 -13.41 3.36
N HIS A 39 -5.44 -13.14 2.48
CA HIS A 39 -5.96 -14.12 1.54
C HIS A 39 -4.84 -14.79 0.69
N PRO A 40 -4.77 -16.12 0.54
CA PRO A 40 -3.63 -16.82 -0.06
C PRO A 40 -3.28 -16.37 -1.50
N PHE A 41 -4.27 -15.90 -2.26
CA PHE A 41 -4.10 -15.44 -3.64
C PHE A 41 -3.89 -13.92 -3.77
N GLY A 42 -3.89 -13.18 -2.66
CA GLY A 42 -3.61 -11.75 -2.64
C GLY A 42 -2.11 -11.44 -2.74
N MET A 43 -1.77 -10.41 -3.51
CA MET A 43 -0.45 -9.78 -3.58
C MET A 43 -0.53 -8.35 -3.03
N ILE A 44 0.61 -7.79 -2.63
CA ILE A 44 0.68 -6.42 -2.12
C ILE A 44 1.10 -5.47 -3.23
N ALA A 45 0.33 -4.42 -3.42
CA ALA A 45 0.65 -3.30 -4.29
C ALA A 45 0.31 -2.00 -3.57
N SER A 46 1.13 -0.97 -3.77
CA SER A 46 0.88 0.33 -3.14
C SER A 46 -0.34 1.04 -3.70
N ASP A 47 -0.65 0.85 -5.00
CA ASP A 47 -1.65 1.66 -5.72
C ASP A 47 -1.37 3.17 -5.52
N ALA A 48 -0.08 3.50 -5.64
CA ALA A 48 0.45 4.84 -5.43
C ALA A 48 0.02 5.79 -6.56
N ILE A 49 -0.48 6.96 -6.18
CA ILE A 49 -0.71 8.09 -7.08
C ILE A 49 0.31 9.16 -6.67
N LEU A 50 1.26 9.45 -7.55
CA LEU A 50 2.37 10.40 -7.32
C LEU A 50 2.05 11.82 -7.80
N PHE A 51 0.78 12.09 -8.12
CA PHE A 51 0.31 13.39 -8.59
C PHE A 51 -0.38 14.15 -7.46
N GLY A 52 -0.25 15.48 -7.45
CA GLY A 52 -0.82 16.37 -6.44
C GLY A 52 0.09 16.61 -5.24
N GLU A 53 -0.26 17.61 -4.43
CA GLU A 53 0.53 18.04 -3.27
C GLU A 53 0.37 17.13 -2.04
N TYR A 54 -0.69 16.30 -2.04
CA TYR A 54 -1.08 15.45 -0.90
C TYR A 54 -1.26 13.98 -1.33
N PRO A 55 -0.18 13.27 -1.68
CA PRO A 55 -0.27 11.87 -2.10
C PRO A 55 -0.77 10.97 -0.96
N ASN A 56 -1.50 9.91 -1.32
CA ASN A 56 -2.02 8.93 -0.35
C ASN A 56 -0.90 8.36 0.54
N PRO A 57 -1.10 8.22 1.87
CA PRO A 57 -0.16 7.54 2.78
C PRO A 57 0.43 6.21 2.27
N ARG A 58 -0.34 5.41 1.54
CA ARG A 58 0.09 4.12 0.98
C ARG A 58 1.22 4.26 -0.04
N THR A 59 1.34 5.42 -0.67
CA THR A 59 2.40 5.75 -1.65
C THR A 59 3.78 5.46 -1.08
N TYR A 60 4.02 5.87 0.17
CA TYR A 60 5.31 5.71 0.84
C TYR A 60 5.27 4.69 1.99
N GLY A 61 4.08 4.27 2.41
CA GLY A 61 3.88 3.45 3.60
C GLY A 61 3.47 2.00 3.36
N CYS A 62 3.09 1.61 2.14
CA CYS A 62 2.43 0.32 1.87
C CYS A 62 3.21 -0.89 2.42
N PHE A 63 4.43 -1.12 1.93
CA PHE A 63 5.22 -2.30 2.29
C PHE A 63 5.64 -2.31 3.78
N PRO A 64 6.12 -1.19 4.36
CA PRO A 64 6.39 -1.15 5.80
C PRO A 64 5.17 -1.42 6.67
N VAL A 65 3.96 -0.99 6.29
CA VAL A 65 2.73 -1.30 7.05
C VAL A 65 2.43 -2.79 7.04
N VAL A 66 2.61 -3.49 5.92
CA VAL A 66 2.44 -4.95 5.88
C VAL A 66 3.35 -5.63 6.91
N LEU A 67 4.62 -5.22 6.96
CA LEU A 67 5.60 -5.77 7.89
C LEU A 67 5.35 -5.38 9.35
N SER A 68 5.04 -4.10 9.61
CA SER A 68 4.89 -3.60 10.97
C SER A 68 3.56 -3.99 11.59
N LYS A 69 2.46 -3.83 10.85
CA LYS A 69 1.10 -4.01 11.35
C LYS A 69 0.64 -5.44 11.14
N PHE A 70 0.55 -5.90 9.88
CA PHE A 70 -0.06 -7.19 9.56
C PHE A 70 0.82 -8.40 9.93
N VAL A 71 2.15 -8.25 9.95
CA VAL A 71 3.07 -9.31 10.41
C VAL A 71 3.39 -9.18 11.90
N ARG A 72 3.96 -8.05 12.34
CA ARG A 72 4.50 -7.93 13.71
C ARG A 72 3.43 -7.64 14.78
N THR A 73 2.60 -6.61 14.60
CA THR A 73 1.62 -6.19 15.62
C THR A 73 0.39 -7.09 15.68
N GLU A 74 -0.27 -7.31 14.54
CA GLU A 74 -1.57 -7.99 14.45
C GLU A 74 -1.45 -9.48 14.11
N LYS A 75 -0.30 -9.91 13.59
CA LYS A 75 0.03 -11.31 13.32
C LYS A 75 -0.96 -12.04 12.38
N HIS A 76 -1.61 -11.29 11.48
CA HIS A 76 -2.43 -11.85 10.40
C HIS A 76 -1.61 -12.57 9.33
N LEU A 77 -0.31 -12.25 9.21
CA LEU A 77 0.61 -12.87 8.26
C LEU A 77 1.90 -13.34 8.95
N LYS A 78 2.45 -14.45 8.47
CA LYS A 78 3.83 -14.84 8.78
C LYS A 78 4.81 -14.04 7.93
N LEU A 79 5.99 -13.72 8.46
CA LEU A 79 6.99 -12.93 7.74
C LEU A 79 7.36 -13.53 6.37
N PRO A 80 7.67 -14.83 6.20
CA PRO A 80 8.00 -15.39 4.89
C PRO A 80 6.86 -15.29 3.88
N GLU A 81 5.60 -15.38 4.35
CA GLU A 81 4.42 -15.25 3.50
C GLU A 81 4.24 -13.81 3.03
N ALA A 82 4.40 -12.83 3.93
CA ALA A 82 4.38 -11.43 3.56
C ALA A 82 5.48 -11.09 2.54
N ILE A 83 6.71 -11.59 2.73
CA ILE A 83 7.79 -11.42 1.75
C ILE A 83 7.41 -12.02 0.40
N ARG A 84 6.95 -13.27 0.36
CA ARG A 84 6.47 -13.92 -0.88
C ARG A 84 5.41 -13.07 -1.61
N LYS A 85 4.42 -12.53 -0.88
CA LYS A 85 3.35 -11.66 -1.42
C LYS A 85 3.85 -10.33 -1.98
N MET A 86 5.06 -9.91 -1.63
CA MET A 86 5.72 -8.67 -2.05
C MET A 86 6.88 -8.90 -3.04
N THR A 87 7.32 -10.15 -3.26
CA THR A 87 8.49 -10.47 -4.09
C THR A 87 8.21 -11.56 -5.14
N SER A 88 8.31 -12.84 -4.77
CA SER A 88 8.27 -13.95 -5.72
C SER A 88 6.89 -14.16 -6.34
N PHE A 89 5.82 -13.94 -5.59
CA PHE A 89 4.46 -14.11 -6.10
C PHE A 89 4.13 -13.09 -7.22
N PRO A 90 4.32 -11.77 -7.03
CA PRO A 90 4.14 -10.83 -8.13
C PRO A 90 5.09 -11.11 -9.30
N ALA A 91 6.37 -11.39 -9.05
CA ALA A 91 7.32 -11.71 -10.13
C ALA A 91 6.84 -12.88 -11.01
N GLN A 92 6.39 -13.98 -10.40
CA GLN A 92 5.80 -15.13 -11.11
C GLN A 92 4.54 -14.73 -11.89
N ARG A 93 3.67 -13.90 -11.30
CA ARG A 93 2.39 -13.50 -11.91
C ARG A 93 2.57 -12.65 -13.18
N ILE A 94 3.62 -11.82 -13.24
CA ILE A 94 3.90 -10.96 -14.40
C ILE A 94 5.01 -11.48 -15.32
N GLY A 95 5.54 -12.69 -15.06
CA GLY A 95 6.52 -13.36 -15.93
C GLY A 95 7.98 -12.90 -15.76
N LEU A 96 8.34 -12.31 -14.62
CA LEU A 96 9.73 -11.98 -14.28
C LEU A 96 10.43 -13.22 -13.70
N MET A 97 10.96 -14.07 -14.58
CA MET A 97 11.49 -15.39 -14.21
C MET A 97 12.83 -15.36 -13.45
N ASP A 98 13.60 -14.27 -13.54
CA ASP A 98 14.91 -14.09 -12.91
C ASP A 98 14.88 -13.13 -11.70
N ARG A 99 13.70 -12.88 -11.11
CA ARG A 99 13.50 -11.91 -10.01
C ARG A 99 12.59 -12.43 -8.88
N GLY A 100 12.55 -11.67 -7.78
CA GLY A 100 11.65 -11.90 -6.65
C GLY A 100 12.09 -13.00 -5.68
N GLN A 101 13.23 -13.67 -5.93
CA GLN A 101 13.83 -14.69 -5.08
C GLN A 101 15.33 -14.45 -4.94
N LEU A 102 15.90 -14.83 -3.79
CA LEU A 102 17.34 -14.86 -3.59
C LEU A 102 17.86 -16.25 -3.97
N ALA A 103 18.45 -16.35 -5.16
CA ALA A 103 18.98 -17.59 -5.72
C ALA A 103 20.13 -17.27 -6.70
N ASP A 104 21.03 -18.23 -6.88
CA ASP A 104 22.10 -18.09 -7.87
C ASP A 104 21.54 -17.89 -9.28
N GLY A 105 22.13 -16.97 -10.03
CA GLY A 105 21.67 -16.59 -11.37
C GLY A 105 20.48 -15.62 -11.43
N PHE A 106 19.87 -15.26 -10.28
CA PHE A 106 18.80 -14.24 -10.22
C PHE A 106 19.39 -12.82 -10.11
N ARG A 107 18.57 -11.81 -10.44
CA ARG A 107 18.93 -10.41 -10.26
C ARG A 107 19.07 -10.05 -8.79
N ALA A 108 20.07 -9.22 -8.47
CA ALA A 108 20.37 -8.77 -7.11
C ALA A 108 19.46 -7.62 -6.63
N ASP A 109 18.13 -7.80 -6.74
CA ASP A 109 17.16 -6.85 -6.18
C ASP A 109 16.94 -7.15 -4.69
N ILE A 110 17.76 -6.52 -3.84
CA ILE A 110 17.83 -6.86 -2.40
C ILE A 110 17.39 -5.68 -1.53
N VAL A 111 16.56 -5.97 -0.53
CA VAL A 111 16.19 -5.03 0.53
C VAL A 111 16.60 -5.62 1.87
N ILE A 112 17.36 -4.84 2.66
CA ILE A 112 17.73 -5.18 4.04
C ILE A 112 16.88 -4.32 4.97
N PHE A 113 16.20 -4.95 5.92
CA PHE A 113 15.40 -4.25 6.93
C PHE A 113 15.48 -4.98 8.27
N ASN A 114 15.23 -4.26 9.35
CA ASN A 114 15.11 -4.84 10.68
C ASN A 114 13.63 -5.20 10.94
N PRO A 115 13.29 -6.49 11.15
CA PRO A 115 11.91 -6.92 11.34
C PRO A 115 11.27 -6.37 12.62
N ASP A 116 12.06 -6.01 13.62
CA ASP A 116 11.57 -5.51 14.91
C ASP A 116 11.25 -4.01 14.86
N THR A 117 11.90 -3.26 13.96
CA THR A 117 11.80 -1.79 13.94
C THR A 117 11.24 -1.20 12.65
N VAL A 118 11.13 -1.98 11.55
CA VAL A 118 10.55 -1.48 10.30
C VAL A 118 9.13 -0.97 10.53
N HIS A 119 8.87 0.26 10.10
CA HIS A 119 7.58 0.96 10.16
C HIS A 119 7.57 2.12 9.18
N THR A 120 6.40 2.73 8.97
CA THR A 120 6.24 4.00 8.24
C THR A 120 5.63 5.06 9.14
N ARG A 121 5.94 6.33 8.87
CA ARG A 121 5.30 7.49 9.52
C ARG A 121 4.10 8.02 8.73
N CYS A 122 3.89 7.53 7.51
CA CYS A 122 2.92 8.10 6.57
C CYS A 122 1.46 7.91 7.00
N TYR A 123 1.17 6.99 7.92
CA TYR A 123 -0.17 6.81 8.52
C TYR A 123 -0.39 7.65 9.78
N GLN A 124 0.59 8.46 10.20
CA GLN A 124 0.40 9.48 11.23
C GLN A 124 -0.01 10.78 10.54
N THR A 125 -1.26 10.87 10.12
CA THR A 125 -1.92 12.17 10.06
C THR A 125 -2.05 12.66 11.50
N ARG A 126 -1.01 13.35 12.01
CA ARG A 126 -1.29 14.33 13.06
C ARG A 126 -2.11 15.45 12.40
N PRO A 127 -3.15 15.96 13.08
CA PRO A 127 -3.70 17.25 12.70
C PRO A 127 -2.61 18.33 12.69
#